data_AF-A0A9X3PU72-F1
#
_entry.id   AF-A0A9X3PU72-F1
#
_cell.length_a   1.000
_cell.length_b   1.000
_cell.length_c   1.000
_cell.angle_alpha   90.00
_cell.angle_beta   90.00
_cell.angle_gamma   90.00
#
_symmetry.space_group_name_H-M   'P 1'
#
loop_
_entity.id
_entity.type
_entity.pdbx_description
1 polymer ?
#
loop_
_entity_poly.entity_id
_entity_poly.type
_entity_poly.pdbx_seq_one_letter_code
_entity_poly.pdbx_strand_id
1 'polypeptide(L)'
;AELGPMDPQITTFNPFEKRMEEFSPLHIDSTFELIREEYKNGNDKLADKLMEKLQFPLTLGGYKKSLDISKQYLEKLLSTRMLKDDIPKAKGVAKRLTEGYADHGFCINAQEAAQIGLKVDVLDPRERGVIWNIQKLALKKSNIEAEKRKKEMQKKIKDLPPDILDKLTDRTRPS
;
A
#
# COMPACT_ATOMS: atom_id res chain seq x y z
N ALA A 1 17.80 3.24 4.49
CA ALA A 1 16.50 2.91 3.88
C ALA A 1 16.09 1.56 4.44
N GLU A 2 14.89 1.46 4.97
CA GLU A 2 14.30 0.20 5.43
C GLU A 2 13.45 -0.34 4.30
N LEU A 3 13.51 -1.65 4.07
CA LEU A 3 12.69 -2.32 3.06
C LEU A 3 11.36 -2.68 3.73
N GLY A 4 10.26 -2.55 2.99
CA GLY A 4 8.95 -3.07 3.40
C GLY A 4 8.51 -4.22 2.48
N PRO A 5 7.42 -4.91 2.84
CA PRO A 5 6.68 -5.77 1.93
C PRO A 5 6.34 -5.07 0.62
N MET A 6 6.22 -5.87 -0.44
CA MET A 6 5.99 -5.41 -1.82
C MET A 6 4.62 -5.82 -2.35
N ASP A 7 3.69 -6.21 -1.47
CA ASP A 7 2.31 -6.38 -1.84
C ASP A 7 1.67 -5.03 -2.19
N PRO A 8 0.77 -4.99 -3.18
CA PRO A 8 0.13 -3.74 -3.57
C PRO A 8 -0.87 -3.28 -2.51
N GLN A 9 -0.83 -2.00 -2.17
CA GLN A 9 -1.89 -1.33 -1.41
C GLN A 9 -2.93 -0.78 -2.38
N ILE A 10 -4.19 -1.18 -2.20
CA ILE A 10 -5.30 -0.80 -3.06
C ILE A 10 -6.11 0.27 -2.35
N THR A 11 -6.13 1.47 -2.94
CA THR A 11 -6.96 2.58 -2.47
C THR A 11 -8.20 2.71 -3.35
N THR A 12 -9.38 2.51 -2.78
CA THR A 12 -10.66 2.62 -3.50
C THR A 12 -11.69 3.42 -2.70
N PHE A 13 -12.64 4.05 -3.40
CA PHE A 13 -13.77 4.71 -2.74
C PHE A 13 -14.87 3.68 -2.46
N ASN A 14 -15.30 3.57 -1.20
CA ASN A 14 -16.47 2.80 -0.82
C ASN A 14 -17.72 3.71 -0.87
N PRO A 15 -18.64 3.50 -1.83
CA PRO A 15 -19.83 4.34 -1.97
C PRO A 15 -20.85 4.12 -0.84
N PHE A 16 -20.88 2.94 -0.20
CA PHE A 16 -21.79 2.65 0.90
C PHE A 16 -21.41 3.40 2.17
N GLU A 17 -20.10 3.54 2.43
CA GLU A 17 -19.57 4.17 3.63
C GLU A 17 -19.06 5.59 3.38
N LYS A 18 -19.10 6.06 2.13
CA LYS A 18 -18.64 7.39 1.68
C LYS A 18 -17.21 7.72 2.14
N ARG A 19 -16.33 6.71 2.19
CA ARG A 19 -14.93 6.86 2.62
C ARG A 19 -13.96 6.21 1.65
N MET A 20 -12.71 6.65 1.69
CA MET A 20 -11.61 5.94 1.05
C MET A 20 -11.21 4.76 1.92
N GLU A 21 -11.00 3.61 1.29
CA GLU A 21 -10.51 2.39 1.91
C GLU A 21 -9.15 2.05 1.32
N GLU A 22 -8.26 1.54 2.17
CA GLU A 22 -6.95 1.02 1.79
C GLU A 22 -6.83 -0.41 2.33
N PHE A 23 -6.48 -1.36 1.46
CA PHE A 23 -6.26 -2.74 1.85
C PHE A 23 -5.29 -3.47 0.92
N SER A 24 -4.72 -4.55 1.45
CA SER A 24 -3.93 -5.52 0.69
C SER A 24 -4.82 -6.59 0.07
N PRO A 25 -4.52 -7.10 -1.14
CA PRO A 25 -5.17 -8.30 -1.68
C PRO A 25 -5.11 -9.51 -0.75
N LEU A 26 -4.10 -9.57 0.14
CA LEU A 26 -3.97 -10.64 1.13
C LEU A 26 -5.16 -10.67 2.11
N HIS A 27 -5.85 -9.55 2.32
CA HIS A 27 -7.04 -9.49 3.18
C HIS A 27 -8.24 -10.22 2.59
N ILE A 28 -8.25 -10.50 1.27
CA ILE A 28 -9.38 -11.17 0.62
C ILE A 28 -9.56 -12.58 1.17
N ASP A 29 -8.46 -13.32 1.31
CA ASP A 29 -8.53 -14.71 1.77
C ASP A 29 -8.88 -14.79 3.27
N SER A 30 -8.32 -13.92 4.10
CA SER A 30 -8.68 -13.85 5.52
C SER A 30 -10.13 -13.38 5.73
N THR A 31 -10.65 -12.48 4.89
CA THR A 31 -12.07 -12.07 4.92
C THR A 31 -12.98 -13.24 4.58
N PHE A 32 -12.64 -14.02 3.53
CA PHE A 32 -13.44 -15.20 3.19
C PHE A 32 -13.34 -16.30 4.24
N GLU A 33 -12.19 -16.46 4.88
CA GLU A 33 -12.01 -17.41 5.97
C GLU A 33 -12.89 -17.05 7.17
N LEU A 34 -12.90 -15.78 7.59
CA LEU A 34 -13.80 -15.27 8.63
C LEU A 34 -15.28 -15.58 8.31
N ILE A 35 -15.74 -15.28 7.09
CA ILE A 35 -17.13 -15.56 6.69
C ILE A 35 -17.45 -17.07 6.78
N ARG A 36 -16.53 -17.93 6.34
CA ARG A 36 -16.71 -19.39 6.43
C ARG A 36 -16.74 -19.87 7.88
N GLU A 37 -15.94 -19.28 8.76
CA GLU A 37 -15.95 -19.59 10.19
C GLU A 37 -17.27 -19.19 10.85
N GLU A 38 -17.83 -18.03 10.51
CA GLU A 38 -19.15 -17.61 11.00
C GLU A 38 -20.26 -18.60 10.61
N TYR A 39 -20.26 -19.11 9.37
CA TYR A 39 -21.19 -20.19 8.98
C TYR A 39 -20.97 -21.47 9.82
N LYS A 40 -19.71 -21.88 10.04
CA LYS A 40 -19.42 -23.08 10.85
C LYS A 40 -19.89 -22.93 12.30
N ASN A 41 -19.86 -21.70 12.82
CA ASN A 41 -20.30 -21.37 14.17
C ASN A 41 -21.82 -21.18 14.29
N GLY A 42 -22.57 -21.32 13.19
CA GLY A 42 -24.03 -21.14 13.16
C GLY A 42 -24.48 -19.69 13.15
N ASN A 43 -23.58 -18.75 12.86
CA ASN A 43 -23.86 -17.31 12.78
C ASN A 43 -24.28 -16.88 11.36
N ASP A 44 -25.14 -17.65 10.71
CA ASP A 44 -25.51 -17.50 9.29
C ASP A 44 -25.96 -16.08 8.95
N LYS A 45 -26.76 -15.45 9.82
CA LYS A 45 -27.22 -14.06 9.62
C LYS A 45 -26.09 -13.04 9.56
N LEU A 46 -25.01 -13.26 10.32
CA LEU A 46 -23.84 -12.39 10.29
C LEU A 46 -23.04 -12.67 9.02
N ALA A 47 -22.81 -13.95 8.70
CA ALA A 47 -22.09 -14.36 7.50
C ALA A 47 -22.75 -13.82 6.22
N ASP A 48 -24.08 -13.94 6.10
CA ASP A 48 -24.85 -13.42 4.97
C ASP A 48 -24.68 -11.90 4.82
N LYS A 49 -24.81 -11.15 5.93
CA LYS A 49 -24.61 -9.70 5.93
C LYS A 49 -23.19 -9.29 5.56
N LEU A 50 -22.18 -10.07 5.95
CA LEU A 50 -20.80 -9.82 5.55
C LEU A 50 -20.61 -10.07 4.05
N MET A 51 -21.20 -11.14 3.50
CA MET A 51 -21.16 -11.42 2.06
C MET A 51 -21.83 -10.32 1.24
N GLU A 52 -22.97 -9.78 1.69
CA GLU A 52 -23.67 -8.67 1.02
C GLU A 52 -22.82 -7.39 0.92
N LYS A 53 -21.80 -7.24 1.77
CA LYS A 53 -20.87 -6.09 1.77
C LYS A 53 -19.64 -6.31 0.89
N LEU A 54 -19.44 -7.51 0.36
CA LEU A 54 -18.30 -7.78 -0.51
C LEU A 54 -18.41 -7.07 -1.85
N GLN A 55 -17.26 -6.63 -2.36
CA GLN A 55 -17.14 -6.06 -3.69
C GLN A 55 -17.46 -7.12 -4.77
N PHE A 56 -17.84 -6.66 -5.97
CA PHE A 56 -18.17 -7.54 -7.10
C PHE A 56 -17.06 -8.57 -7.39
N PRO A 57 -17.38 -9.83 -7.76
CA PRO A 57 -16.39 -10.88 -7.98
C PRO A 57 -15.26 -10.52 -8.96
N LEU A 58 -15.57 -9.78 -10.03
CA LEU A 58 -14.56 -9.30 -10.99
C LEU A 58 -13.54 -8.35 -10.34
N THR A 59 -14.00 -7.50 -9.41
CA THR A 59 -13.16 -6.57 -8.66
C THR A 59 -12.19 -7.34 -7.75
N LEU A 60 -12.69 -8.33 -7.00
CA LEU A 60 -11.87 -9.19 -6.15
C LEU A 60 -10.82 -9.99 -6.96
N GLY A 61 -11.22 -10.50 -8.14
CA GLY A 61 -10.29 -11.14 -9.07
C GLY A 61 -9.20 -10.19 -9.56
N GLY A 62 -9.55 -8.93 -9.84
CA GLY A 62 -8.60 -7.88 -10.19
C GLY A 62 -7.55 -7.62 -9.10
N TYR A 63 -7.99 -7.60 -7.83
CA TYR A 63 -7.11 -7.42 -6.68
C TYR A 63 -6.18 -8.62 -6.47
N LYS A 64 -6.68 -9.86 -6.58
CA LYS A 64 -5.78 -11.04 -6.55
C LYS A 64 -4.76 -11.00 -7.68
N LYS A 65 -5.18 -10.60 -8.88
CA LYS A 65 -4.30 -10.47 -10.03
C LYS A 65 -3.22 -9.39 -9.83
N SER A 66 -3.52 -8.29 -9.11
CA SER A 66 -2.52 -7.26 -8.83
C SER A 66 -1.38 -7.79 -7.95
N LEU A 67 -1.69 -8.66 -6.98
CA LEU A 67 -0.68 -9.36 -6.17
C LEU A 67 0.22 -10.25 -7.03
N ASP A 68 -0.38 -11.05 -7.93
CA ASP A 68 0.38 -11.90 -8.85
C ASP A 68 1.27 -11.09 -9.80
N ILE A 69 0.76 -9.97 -10.31
CA ILE A 69 1.52 -9.05 -11.16
C ILE A 69 2.70 -8.47 -10.38
N SER A 70 2.51 -8.03 -9.13
CA SER A 70 3.59 -7.50 -8.28
C SER A 70 4.69 -8.55 -8.09
N LYS A 71 4.31 -9.78 -7.76
CA LYS A 71 5.23 -10.92 -7.62
C LYS A 71 6.00 -11.20 -8.90
N GLN A 72 5.34 -11.22 -10.06
CA GLN A 72 5.99 -11.43 -11.36
C GLN A 72 7.01 -10.33 -11.68
N TYR A 73 6.66 -9.06 -11.43
CA TYR A 73 7.60 -7.96 -11.64
C TYR A 73 8.80 -8.04 -10.71
N LEU A 74 8.58 -8.36 -9.43
CA LEU A 74 9.64 -8.50 -8.45
C LEU A 74 10.56 -9.69 -8.79
N GLU A 75 10.00 -10.83 -9.18
CA GLU A 75 10.76 -11.99 -9.66
C GLU A 75 11.62 -11.60 -10.87
N LYS A 76 11.04 -10.92 -11.87
CA LYS A 76 11.77 -10.46 -13.06
C LYS A 76 12.89 -9.48 -12.69
N LEU A 77 12.64 -8.56 -11.78
CA LEU A 77 13.64 -7.59 -11.33
C LEU A 77 14.81 -8.28 -10.62
N LEU A 78 14.50 -9.17 -9.67
CA LEU A 78 15.51 -9.90 -8.90
C LEU A 78 16.34 -10.82 -9.81
N SER A 79 15.67 -11.56 -10.69
CA SER A 79 16.30 -12.51 -11.62
C SER A 79 17.09 -11.86 -12.75
N THR A 80 16.90 -10.56 -13.03
CA THR A 80 17.71 -9.82 -14.01
C THR A 80 18.81 -8.97 -13.38
N ARG A 81 18.78 -8.79 -12.06
CA ARG A 81 19.71 -7.91 -11.33
C ARG A 81 20.37 -8.65 -10.17
N MET A 82 19.86 -8.47 -8.95
CA MET A 82 20.53 -8.87 -7.71
C MET A 82 20.80 -10.37 -7.64
N LEU A 83 19.85 -11.18 -8.11
CA LEU A 83 19.85 -12.64 -8.04
C LEU A 83 19.89 -13.27 -9.43
N LYS A 84 20.55 -12.61 -10.39
CA LYS A 84 20.68 -13.08 -11.77
C LYS A 84 21.32 -14.47 -11.92
N ASP A 85 22.16 -14.84 -10.96
CA ASP A 85 22.88 -16.11 -10.96
C ASP A 85 22.11 -17.21 -10.18
N ASP A 86 20.95 -16.90 -9.60
CA ASP A 86 20.15 -17.83 -8.78
C ASP A 86 18.64 -17.54 -8.94
N ILE A 87 18.09 -17.99 -10.07
CA ILE A 87 16.69 -17.80 -10.45
C ILE A 87 15.70 -18.47 -9.46
N PRO A 88 15.95 -19.71 -8.96
CA PRO A 88 15.10 -20.28 -7.92
C PRO A 88 15.03 -19.42 -6.65
N LYS A 89 16.17 -18.85 -6.22
CA LYS A 89 16.18 -17.94 -5.08
C LYS A 89 15.43 -16.63 -5.36
N ALA A 90 15.55 -16.08 -6.58
CA ALA A 90 14.78 -14.90 -6.99
C ALA A 90 13.27 -15.11 -6.86
N LYS A 91 12.76 -16.29 -7.27
CA LYS A 91 11.36 -16.70 -7.09
C LYS A 91 10.96 -16.77 -5.61
N GLY A 92 11.79 -17.41 -4.79
CA GLY A 92 11.53 -17.55 -3.35
C GLY A 92 11.48 -16.19 -2.64
N VAL A 93 12.44 -15.32 -2.92
CA VAL A 93 12.51 -13.96 -2.36
C VAL A 93 11.33 -13.12 -2.81
N ALA A 94 10.97 -13.16 -4.10
CA ALA A 94 9.82 -12.42 -4.62
C ALA A 94 8.52 -12.84 -3.90
N LYS A 95 8.28 -14.15 -3.78
CA LYS A 95 7.12 -14.67 -3.05
C LYS A 95 7.15 -14.23 -1.59
N ARG A 96 8.30 -14.31 -0.91
CA ARG A 96 8.43 -13.90 0.50
C ARG A 96 8.10 -12.42 0.69
N LEU A 97 8.57 -11.55 -0.20
CA LEU A 97 8.32 -10.11 -0.13
C LEU A 97 6.89 -9.70 -0.45
N THR A 98 6.15 -10.48 -1.26
CA THR A 98 4.76 -10.16 -1.63
C THR A 98 3.71 -10.86 -0.77
N GLU A 99 4.00 -12.03 -0.22
CA GLU A 99 3.00 -12.87 0.47
C GLU A 99 3.42 -13.23 1.90
N GLY A 100 4.68 -13.01 2.27
CA GLY A 100 5.26 -13.56 3.50
C GLY A 100 5.10 -12.71 4.76
N TYR A 101 4.59 -11.48 4.62
CA TYR A 101 4.44 -10.53 5.71
C TYR A 101 2.97 -10.15 5.83
N ALA A 102 2.42 -10.29 7.04
CA ALA A 102 1.02 -10.02 7.31
C ALA A 102 0.70 -8.52 7.37
N ASP A 103 1.69 -7.69 7.74
CA ASP A 103 1.56 -6.25 7.85
C ASP A 103 2.44 -5.58 6.78
N HIS A 104 1.84 -4.74 5.96
CA HIS A 104 2.54 -3.93 4.97
C HIS A 104 3.53 -2.94 5.60
N GLY A 105 3.31 -2.53 6.85
CA GLY A 105 4.21 -1.70 7.64
C GLY A 105 5.42 -2.44 8.22
N PHE A 106 5.54 -3.75 7.99
CA PHE A 106 6.61 -4.56 8.59
C PHE A 106 7.99 -4.09 8.13
N CYS A 107 8.84 -3.71 9.07
CA CYS A 107 10.21 -3.28 8.79
C CYS A 107 11.11 -4.48 8.50
N ILE A 108 11.59 -4.59 7.26
CA ILE A 108 12.59 -5.58 6.84
C ILE A 108 13.97 -4.95 7.00
N ASN A 109 14.60 -5.25 8.14
CA ASN A 109 15.95 -4.79 8.45
C ASN A 109 17.02 -5.58 7.65
N ALA A 110 18.29 -5.19 7.78
CA ALA A 110 19.40 -5.82 7.06
C ALA A 110 19.54 -7.33 7.35
N GLN A 111 19.22 -7.76 8.56
CA GLN A 111 19.29 -9.16 8.95
C GLN A 111 18.15 -9.97 8.31
N GLU A 112 16.90 -9.50 8.41
CA GLU A 112 15.74 -10.15 7.77
C GLU A 112 15.94 -10.18 6.24
N ALA A 113 16.42 -9.09 5.64
CA ALA A 113 16.72 -9.02 4.21
C ALA A 113 17.74 -10.09 3.78
N ALA A 114 18.81 -10.28 4.55
CA ALA A 114 19.79 -11.32 4.28
C ALA A 114 19.20 -12.73 4.46
N GLN A 115 18.37 -12.94 5.50
CA GLN A 115 17.72 -14.22 5.79
C GLN A 115 16.75 -14.64 4.69
N ILE A 116 15.97 -13.72 4.13
CA ILE A 116 15.08 -14.02 3.01
C ILE A 116 15.83 -14.23 1.68
N GLY A 117 17.14 -13.96 1.66
CA GLY A 117 18.02 -14.29 0.54
C GLY A 117 18.45 -13.12 -0.34
N LEU A 118 18.20 -11.86 0.08
CA LEU A 118 18.73 -10.68 -0.61
C LEU A 118 20.26 -10.55 -0.39
N LYS A 119 20.94 -9.93 -1.35
CA LYS A 119 22.33 -9.49 -1.17
C LYS A 119 22.30 -8.15 -0.43
N VAL A 120 22.89 -8.12 0.76
CA VAL A 120 22.82 -6.98 1.67
C VAL A 120 24.22 -6.46 1.95
N ASP A 121 24.43 -5.17 1.65
CA ASP A 121 25.62 -4.43 2.06
C ASP A 121 25.23 -3.46 3.17
N VAL A 122 25.88 -3.61 4.34
CA VAL A 122 25.62 -2.74 5.49
C VAL A 122 26.54 -1.53 5.42
N LEU A 123 25.94 -0.36 5.28
CA LEU A 123 26.65 0.91 5.18
C LEU A 123 27.41 1.25 6.48
N ASP A 124 28.57 1.87 6.32
CA ASP A 124 29.36 2.33 7.45
C ASP A 124 28.65 3.51 8.17
N PRO A 125 29.06 3.88 9.40
CA PRO A 125 28.42 4.98 10.12
C PRO A 125 28.45 6.33 9.39
N ARG A 126 29.48 6.62 8.60
CA ARG A 126 29.63 7.87 7.84
C ARG A 126 28.67 7.88 6.66
N GLU A 127 28.64 6.80 5.89
CA GLU A 127 27.71 6.63 4.76
C GLU A 127 26.25 6.71 5.22
N ARG A 128 25.93 6.05 6.34
CA ARG A 128 24.60 6.17 6.97
C ARG A 128 24.28 7.60 7.35
N GLY A 129 25.24 8.34 7.94
CA GLY A 129 25.09 9.75 8.27
C GLY A 129 24.77 10.61 7.04
N VAL A 130 25.44 10.36 5.91
CA VAL A 130 25.16 11.04 4.64
C VAL A 130 23.73 10.77 4.16
N ILE A 131 23.30 9.52 4.14
CA ILE A 131 21.92 9.16 3.74
C ILE A 131 20.89 9.84 4.64
N TRP A 132 21.13 9.88 5.95
CA TRP A 132 20.23 10.55 6.90
C TRP A 132 20.14 12.05 6.66
N ASN A 133 21.24 12.68 6.30
CA ASN A 133 21.24 14.09 5.93
C ASN A 133 20.46 14.33 4.62
N ILE A 134 20.64 13.47 3.61
CA ILE A 134 19.87 13.55 2.36
C ILE A 134 18.38 13.41 2.64
N GLN A 135 17.96 12.43 3.45
CA GLN A 135 16.55 12.26 3.79
C GLN A 135 15.98 13.46 4.56
N LYS A 136 16.70 14.00 5.54
CA LYS A 136 16.28 15.21 6.27
C LYS A 136 16.09 16.40 5.32
N LEU A 137 17.02 16.59 4.38
CA LEU A 137 16.93 17.65 3.39
C LEU A 137 15.75 17.44 2.43
N ALA A 138 15.50 16.21 1.99
CA ALA A 138 14.35 15.86 1.15
C ALA A 138 13.01 16.13 1.85
N LEU A 139 12.88 15.75 3.12
CA LEU A 139 11.70 16.04 3.93
C LEU A 139 11.49 17.55 4.10
N LYS A 140 12.56 18.29 4.40
CA LYS A 140 12.51 19.75 4.51
C LYS A 140 12.06 20.40 3.20
N LYS A 141 12.60 19.95 2.06
CA LYS A 141 12.19 20.42 0.73
C LYS A 141 10.70 20.15 0.46
N SER A 142 10.24 18.93 0.73
CA SER A 142 8.83 18.55 0.56
C SER A 142 7.88 19.42 1.38
N ASN A 143 8.23 19.70 2.65
CA ASN A 143 7.44 20.57 3.52
C ASN A 143 7.37 22.01 3.00
N ILE A 144 8.49 22.56 2.52
CA ILE A 144 8.51 23.90 1.92
C ILE A 144 7.64 23.95 0.67
N GLU A 145 7.71 22.94 -0.19
CA GLU A 145 6.89 22.85 -1.40
C GLU A 145 5.39 22.70 -1.07
N ALA A 146 5.04 21.91 -0.05
CA ALA A 146 3.68 21.76 0.42
C ALA A 146 3.10 23.09 0.94
N GLU A 147 3.87 23.83 1.74
CA GLU A 147 3.48 25.16 2.22
C GLU A 147 3.32 26.17 1.07
N LYS A 148 4.22 26.14 0.08
CA LYS A 148 4.09 26.98 -1.11
C LYS A 148 2.82 26.65 -1.90
N ARG A 149 2.55 25.36 -2.16
CA ARG A 149 1.33 24.89 -2.84
C ARG A 149 0.07 25.32 -2.08
N LYS A 150 0.08 25.21 -0.75
CA LYS A 150 -1.04 25.62 0.11
C LYS A 150 -1.30 27.13 0.00
N LYS A 151 -0.26 27.96 0.05
CA LYS A 151 -0.38 29.42 -0.11
C LYS A 151 -0.89 29.81 -1.50
N GLU A 152 -0.38 29.18 -2.57
CA GLU A 152 -0.85 29.41 -3.94
C GLU A 152 -2.31 28.99 -4.12
N MET A 153 -2.72 27.86 -3.54
CA MET A 153 -4.10 27.38 -3.56
C MET A 153 -5.03 28.34 -2.81
N GLN A 154 -4.63 28.81 -1.63
CA GLN A 154 -5.39 29.80 -0.86
C GLN A 154 -5.56 31.12 -1.63
N LYS A 155 -4.52 31.57 -2.34
CA LYS A 155 -4.62 32.76 -3.19
C LYS A 155 -5.63 32.54 -4.32
N LYS A 156 -5.50 31.41 -5.06
CA LYS A 156 -6.45 31.07 -6.14
C LYS A 156 -7.90 30.98 -5.64
N ILE A 157 -8.13 30.41 -4.46
CA ILE A 157 -9.47 30.32 -3.85
C ILE A 157 -10.04 31.72 -3.55
N LYS A 158 -9.21 32.65 -3.05
CA LYS A 158 -9.64 34.04 -2.82
C LYS A 158 -9.99 34.79 -4.10
N ASP A 159 -9.35 34.41 -5.21
CA ASP A 159 -9.56 35.02 -6.52
C ASP A 159 -10.73 34.36 -7.29
N LEU A 160 -11.43 33.37 -6.70
CA LEU A 160 -12.58 32.73 -7.34
C LEU A 160 -13.84 33.61 -7.28
N PRO A 161 -14.66 33.60 -8.33
CA PRO A 161 -16.00 34.21 -8.32
C PRO A 161 -16.89 33.65 -7.19
N PRO A 162 -17.77 34.48 -6.57
CA PRO A 162 -18.64 34.06 -5.47
C PRO A 162 -19.55 32.86 -5.79
N ASP A 163 -20.03 32.76 -7.03
CA ASP A 163 -20.91 31.68 -7.51
C ASP A 163 -20.22 30.31 -7.57
N ILE A 164 -18.89 30.29 -7.68
CA ILE A 164 -18.08 29.06 -7.63
C ILE A 164 -17.76 28.68 -6.17
N LEU A 165 -17.51 29.67 -5.31
CA LEU A 165 -17.29 29.49 -3.87
C LEU A 165 -18.52 28.88 -3.17
N ASP A 166 -19.73 29.33 -3.52
CA ASP A 166 -20.97 28.80 -2.96
C ASP A 166 -21.17 27.32 -3.32
N LYS A 167 -20.89 26.93 -4.58
CA LYS A 167 -20.98 25.52 -5.02
C LYS A 167 -19.94 24.59 -4.37
N LEU A 168 -18.80 25.12 -3.93
CA LEU A 168 -17.76 24.36 -3.23
C LEU A 168 -18.11 24.12 -1.76
N THR A 169 -18.83 25.06 -1.14
CA THR A 169 -19.25 24.96 0.27
C THR A 169 -20.55 24.17 0.46
N ASP A 170 -21.41 24.09 -0.55
CA ASP A 170 -22.65 23.31 -0.48
C ASP A 170 -22.40 21.79 -0.55
N ARG A 171 -21.29 21.35 -1.17
CA ARG A 171 -20.90 19.93 -1.23
C ARG A 171 -20.35 19.37 0.09
N THR A 172 -20.07 20.21 1.08
CA THR A 172 -19.53 19.81 2.39
C THR A 172 -20.56 19.85 3.52
N ARG A 173 -21.82 20.24 3.25
CA ARG A 173 -22.91 20.14 4.22
C ARG A 173 -23.54 18.75 4.14
N PRO A 174 -23.49 17.94 5.22
CA PRO A 174 -24.27 16.71 5.27
C PRO A 174 -25.76 17.07 5.32
N SER A 175 -26.54 16.45 4.43
CA SER A 175 -28.01 16.40 4.50
C SER A 175 -28.47 15.61 5.70
#